data_AF-A0A6C0LQ99-F1
#
_entry.id   AF-A0A6C0LQ99-F1
#
_cell.length_a   1.000
_cell.length_b   1.000
_cell.length_c   1.000
_cell.angle_alpha   90.00
_cell.angle_beta   90.00
_cell.angle_gamma   90.00
#
_symmetry.space_group_name_H-M   'P 1'
#
loop_
_entity.id
_entity.type
_entity.pdbx_description
1 polymer ?
#
loop_
_entity_poly.entity_id
_entity_poly.type
_entity_poly.pdbx_seq_one_letter_code
_entity_poly.pdbx_strand_id
1 'polypeptide(L)'
;MWSVYLLATVESPVHTYVGATIDIHRRLRQHNGEIKGGARATSKFPGGWYRVCYVSGFESEREALRFEWWWKRRSMNLKGSALERRQTALSAMMDEASAAGDTLQLHFE
;
A
#
# COMPACT_ATOMS: atom_id res chain seq x y z
N MET A 1 1.87 14.71 -5.68
CA MET A 1 1.93 13.52 -6.55
C MET A 1 1.23 12.38 -5.85
N TRP A 2 0.58 11.47 -6.56
CA TRP A 2 -0.11 10.35 -5.94
C TRP A 2 0.90 9.28 -5.51
N SER A 3 0.52 8.51 -4.49
CA SER A 3 1.31 7.39 -3.97
C SER A 3 0.40 6.22 -3.60
N VAL A 4 0.89 5.00 -3.81
CA VAL A 4 0.21 3.76 -3.43
C VAL A 4 1.01 3.11 -2.30
N TYR A 5 0.37 2.81 -1.18
CA TYR A 5 1.03 2.37 0.05
C TYR A 5 0.55 1.00 0.51
N LEU A 6 1.39 0.31 1.27
CA LEU A 6 1.07 -0.91 1.99
C LEU A 6 1.18 -0.65 3.49
N LEU A 7 0.11 -0.94 4.23
CA LEU A 7 0.11 -0.99 5.68
C LEU A 7 0.02 -2.43 6.17
N ALA A 8 0.57 -2.66 7.36
CA ALA A 8 0.40 -3.89 8.11
C ALA A 8 0.06 -3.59 9.58
N THR A 9 -0.62 -4.52 10.26
CA THR A 9 -0.79 -4.44 11.71
C THR A 9 0.46 -4.97 12.42
N VAL A 10 0.78 -4.38 13.57
CA VAL A 10 1.88 -4.85 14.43
C VAL A 10 1.53 -6.17 15.11
N GLU A 11 0.27 -6.33 15.53
CA GLU A 11 -0.20 -7.50 16.26
C GLU A 11 -0.63 -8.65 15.33
N SER A 12 -0.52 -9.87 15.85
CA SER A 12 -0.98 -11.09 15.21
C SER A 12 -2.49 -11.31 15.47
N PRO A 13 -3.28 -11.74 14.46
CA PRO A 13 -2.87 -12.04 13.10
C PRO A 13 -2.56 -10.77 12.29
N VAL A 14 -1.50 -10.81 11.47
CA VAL A 14 -1.11 -9.67 10.63
C VAL A 14 -2.16 -9.42 9.56
N HIS A 15 -2.77 -8.24 9.61
CA HIS A 15 -3.66 -7.73 8.59
C HIS A 15 -2.90 -6.76 7.68
N THR A 16 -3.28 -6.72 6.40
CA THR A 16 -2.69 -5.79 5.43
C THR A 16 -3.73 -4.89 4.80
N TYR A 17 -3.30 -3.69 4.41
CA TYR A 17 -4.12 -2.74 3.68
C TYR A 17 -3.30 -2.11 2.56
N VAL A 18 -3.85 -2.05 1.35
CA VAL A 18 -3.26 -1.33 0.21
C VAL A 18 -4.24 -0.25 -0.22
N GLY A 19 -3.73 0.97 -0.41
CA GLY A 19 -4.53 2.10 -0.86
C GLY A 19 -3.69 3.18 -1.54
N ALA A 20 -4.36 4.20 -2.09
CA ALA A 20 -3.75 5.36 -2.72
C ALA A 20 -4.04 6.66 -1.96
N THR A 21 -3.13 7.63 -2.02
CA THR A 21 -3.27 8.96 -1.41
C THR A 21 -2.29 9.95 -2.04
N ILE A 22 -2.56 11.24 -1.89
CA ILE A 22 -1.61 12.33 -2.16
C ILE A 22 -0.73 12.68 -0.95
N ASP A 23 -1.12 12.23 0.24
CA ASP A 23 -0.42 12.49 1.50
C ASP A 23 -0.41 11.21 2.34
N ILE A 24 0.77 10.58 2.42
CA ILE A 24 0.98 9.29 3.09
C ILE A 24 0.94 9.42 4.62
N HIS A 25 1.48 10.52 5.18
CA HIS A 25 1.55 10.73 6.62
C HIS A 25 0.16 11.01 7.20
N ARG A 26 -0.58 11.92 6.56
CA ARG A 26 -1.97 12.19 6.95
C ARG A 26 -2.82 10.93 6.84
N ARG A 27 -2.65 10.13 5.78
CA ARG A 27 -3.43 8.91 5.60
C ARG A 27 -3.13 7.83 6.65
N LEU A 28 -1.87 7.67 7.07
CA LEU A 28 -1.53 6.75 8.15
C LEU A 28 -2.22 7.15 9.47
N ARG A 29 -2.18 8.44 9.82
CA ARG A 29 -2.87 8.98 11.01
C ARG A 29 -4.39 8.76 10.96
N GLN A 30 -4.99 8.86 9.77
CA GLN A 30 -6.41 8.51 9.56
C GLN A 30 -6.70 7.03 9.82
N HIS A 31 -5.85 6.13 9.34
CA HIS A 31 -6.00 4.69 9.57
C HIS A 31 -5.82 4.32 11.04
N ASN A 32 -4.89 5.00 11.73
CA ASN A 32 -4.66 4.83 13.16
C ASN A 32 -5.70 5.54 14.05
N GLY A 33 -6.66 6.27 13.48
CA GLY A 33 -7.72 6.92 14.23
C GLY A 33 -7.30 8.19 14.97
N GLU A 34 -6.08 8.70 14.75
CA GLU A 34 -5.63 9.97 15.31
C GLU A 34 -6.43 11.16 14.74
N ILE A 35 -6.88 11.05 13.48
CA ILE A 35 -7.67 12.05 12.79
C ILE A 35 -8.81 11.41 11.98
N LYS A 36 -9.87 12.16 11.70
CA LYS A 36 -11.05 11.67 10.97
C LYS A 36 -10.76 11.35 9.50
N GLY A 37 -11.53 10.41 8.93
CA GLY A 37 -11.50 10.06 7.50
C GLY A 37 -10.77 8.76 7.16
N GLY A 38 -10.50 7.90 8.14
CA GLY A 38 -9.95 6.56 7.91
C GLY A 38 -10.93 5.61 7.22
N ALA A 39 -10.40 4.59 6.54
CA ALA A 39 -11.21 3.57 5.91
C ALA A 39 -11.92 2.70 6.96
N ARG A 40 -13.18 2.31 6.70
CA ARG A 40 -13.94 1.43 7.61
C ARG A 40 -13.24 0.09 7.89
N ALA A 41 -12.47 -0.42 6.93
CA ALA A 41 -11.72 -1.66 7.09
C ALA A 41 -10.60 -1.54 8.14
N THR A 42 -10.03 -0.35 8.33
CA THR A 42 -8.90 -0.14 9.24
C THR A 42 -9.31 0.32 10.63
N SER A 43 -10.55 0.76 10.81
CA SER A 43 -11.08 1.24 12.10
C SER A 43 -11.15 0.16 13.18
N LYS A 44 -10.95 -1.12 12.82
CA LYS A 44 -10.88 -2.24 13.77
C LYS A 44 -9.56 -2.29 14.56
N PHE A 45 -8.51 -1.61 14.08
CA PHE A 45 -7.17 -1.64 14.67
C PHE A 45 -6.60 -0.21 14.84
N PRO A 46 -7.25 0.67 15.62
CA PRO A 46 -6.74 2.03 15.87
C PRO A 46 -5.36 1.96 16.52
N GLY A 47 -4.42 2.81 16.06
CA GLY A 47 -3.01 2.79 16.48
C GLY A 47 -2.20 1.54 16.09
N GLY A 48 -2.83 0.51 15.52
CA GLY A 48 -2.19 -0.76 15.23
C GLY A 48 -1.51 -0.84 13.87
N TRP A 49 -1.67 0.16 13.01
CA TRP A 49 -1.11 0.16 11.65
C TRP A 49 0.24 0.86 11.59
N TYR A 50 1.18 0.25 10.89
CA TYR A 50 2.40 0.91 10.42
C TYR A 50 2.48 0.79 8.89
N ARG A 51 3.20 1.73 8.27
CA ARG A 51 3.44 1.72 6.83
C ARG A 51 4.67 0.85 6.55
N VAL A 52 4.49 -0.17 5.73
CA VAL A 52 5.56 -1.08 5.33
C VAL A 52 6.40 -0.45 4.22
N CYS A 53 5.72 0.12 3.22
CA CYS A 53 6.33 0.80 2.09
C CYS A 53 5.30 1.65 1.36
N TYR A 54 5.77 2.50 0.44
CA TYR A 54 4.93 3.15 -0.55
C TYR A 54 5.66 3.37 -1.87
N VAL A 55 4.90 3.38 -2.95
CA VAL A 55 5.35 3.75 -4.30
C VAL A 55 4.87 5.15 -4.59
N SER A 56 5.77 6.02 -5.01
CA SER A 56 5.49 7.39 -5.46
C SER A 56 5.88 7.55 -6.93
N GLY A 57 5.42 8.62 -7.59
CA GLY A 57 5.67 8.85 -9.01
C GLY A 57 4.41 9.00 -9.85
N PHE A 58 3.23 8.68 -9.30
CA PHE A 58 1.98 8.70 -10.06
C PHE A 58 1.48 10.13 -10.31
N GLU A 59 1.35 10.51 -11.58
CA GLU A 59 0.89 11.85 -11.98
C GLU A 59 -0.61 12.03 -11.74
N SER A 60 -1.38 10.94 -11.90
CA SER A 60 -2.84 10.97 -11.75
C SER A 60 -3.38 9.99 -10.70
N GLU A 61 -4.54 10.32 -10.13
CA GLU A 61 -5.30 9.40 -9.28
C GLU A 61 -5.62 8.10 -10.02
N ARG A 62 -5.95 8.20 -11.30
CA ARG A 62 -6.34 7.07 -12.13
C ARG A 62 -5.21 6.04 -12.26
N GLU A 63 -3.97 6.49 -12.43
CA GLU A 63 -2.80 5.60 -12.49
C GLU A 63 -2.53 4.95 -11.13
N ALA A 64 -2.58 5.72 -10.05
CA ALA A 64 -2.40 5.20 -8.70
C ALA A 64 -3.46 4.13 -8.36
N LEU A 65 -4.73 4.38 -8.68
CA LEU A 65 -5.82 3.42 -8.45
C LEU A 65 -5.70 2.17 -9.34
N ARG A 66 -5.21 2.31 -10.58
CA ARG A 66 -4.90 1.16 -11.45
C ARG A 66 -3.79 0.30 -10.85
N PHE A 67 -2.72 0.92 -10.39
CA PHE A 67 -1.61 0.22 -9.74
C PHE A 67 -2.08 -0.48 -8.46
N GLU A 68 -2.83 0.21 -7.60
CA GLU A 68 -3.44 -0.34 -6.38
C GLU A 68 -4.29 -1.59 -6.67
N TRP A 69 -5.14 -1.52 -7.71
CA TRP A 69 -5.97 -2.64 -8.13
C TRP A 69 -5.14 -3.84 -8.60
N TRP A 70 -4.14 -3.60 -9.45
CA TRP A 70 -3.26 -4.66 -9.94
C TRP A 70 -2.44 -5.29 -8.82
N TRP A 71 -1.96 -4.49 -7.87
CA TRP A 71 -1.25 -4.98 -6.70
C TRP A 71 -2.13 -5.91 -5.85
N LYS A 72 -3.38 -5.51 -5.61
CA LYS A 72 -4.39 -6.38 -4.99
C LYS A 72 -4.57 -7.66 -5.79
N ARG A 73 -4.82 -7.57 -7.08
CA ARG A 73 -5.10 -8.72 -7.94
C ARG A 73 -3.92 -9.71 -8.00
N ARG A 74 -2.70 -9.23 -8.22
CA ARG A 74 -1.49 -10.06 -8.33
C ARG A 74 -1.17 -10.78 -7.03
N SER A 75 -1.48 -10.19 -5.88
CA SER A 75 -1.24 -10.81 -4.57
C SER A 75 -2.19 -11.95 -4.20
N MET A 76 -3.35 -12.10 -4.87
CA MET A 76 -4.40 -13.03 -4.44
C MET A 76 -4.02 -14.51 -4.54
N ASN A 77 -3.23 -14.87 -5.54
CA ASN A 77 -2.92 -16.27 -5.88
C ASN A 77 -1.48 -16.68 -5.50
N LEU A 78 -0.74 -15.81 -4.81
CA LEU A 78 0.60 -16.12 -4.33
C LEU A 78 0.55 -17.00 -3.07
N LYS A 79 1.66 -17.67 -2.76
CA LYS A 79 1.79 -18.47 -1.52
C LYS A 79 2.40 -17.62 -0.40
N GLY A 80 2.11 -17.98 0.85
CA GLY A 80 2.60 -17.27 2.04
C GLY A 80 1.53 -16.44 2.76
N SER A 81 1.94 -15.74 3.80
CA SER A 81 1.12 -14.81 4.60
C SER A 81 0.59 -13.64 3.77
N ALA A 82 -0.39 -12.93 4.31
CA ALA A 82 -0.97 -11.77 3.63
C ALA A 82 0.08 -10.68 3.33
N LEU A 83 1.10 -10.51 4.17
CA LEU A 83 2.16 -9.53 3.98
C LEU A 83 3.16 -9.98 2.91
N GLU A 84 3.65 -11.22 2.99
CA GLU A 84 4.60 -11.78 2.02
C GLU A 84 4.03 -11.73 0.61
N ARG A 85 2.77 -12.14 0.41
CA ARG A 85 2.11 -12.07 -0.89
C ARG A 85 2.06 -10.64 -1.46
N ARG A 86 1.92 -9.62 -0.61
CA ARG A 86 1.90 -8.22 -1.04
C ARG A 86 3.28 -7.74 -1.44
N GLN A 87 4.31 -8.09 -0.66
CA GLN A 87 5.70 -7.74 -0.95
C GLN A 87 6.20 -8.42 -2.23
N THR A 88 5.92 -9.72 -2.41
CA THR A 88 6.29 -10.44 -3.64
C THR A 88 5.60 -9.86 -4.87
N ALA A 89 4.29 -9.57 -4.80
CA ALA A 89 3.58 -8.94 -5.91
C ALA A 89 4.14 -7.55 -6.24
N LEU A 90 4.50 -6.76 -5.22
CA LEU A 90 5.09 -5.43 -5.41
C LEU A 90 6.45 -5.51 -6.10
N SER A 91 7.33 -6.42 -5.66
CA SER A 91 8.65 -6.59 -6.26
C SER A 91 8.54 -6.84 -7.76
N ALA A 92 7.70 -7.81 -8.17
CA ALA A 92 7.48 -8.09 -9.58
C ALA A 92 6.89 -6.90 -10.35
N MET A 93 5.96 -6.15 -9.74
CA MET A 93 5.41 -4.92 -10.34
C MET A 93 6.46 -3.83 -10.53
N MET A 94 7.38 -3.65 -9.58
CA MET A 94 8.45 -2.67 -9.69
C MET A 94 9.49 -3.06 -10.73
N ASP A 95 9.81 -4.36 -10.84
CA ASP A 95 10.71 -4.88 -11.88
C ASP A 95 10.13 -4.64 -13.28
N GLU A 96 8.83 -4.92 -13.47
CA GLU A 96 8.11 -4.63 -14.73
C GLU A 96 8.07 -3.13 -15.06
N ALA A 97 7.81 -2.28 -14.05
CA ALA A 97 7.76 -0.83 -14.24
C ALA A 97 9.13 -0.26 -14.63
N SER A 98 10.20 -0.72 -13.96
CA SER A 98 11.59 -0.37 -14.29
C SER A 98 11.96 -0.79 -15.70
N ALA A 99 11.61 -2.03 -16.10
CA ALA A 99 11.83 -2.53 -17.46
C ALA A 99 11.06 -1.74 -18.55
N ALA A 100 9.92 -1.15 -18.19
CA ALA A 100 9.13 -0.28 -19.06
C ALA A 100 9.65 1.18 -19.12
N GLY A 101 10.71 1.51 -18.37
CA GLY A 101 11.27 2.87 -18.30
C GLY A 101 10.45 3.83 -17.44
N ASP A 102 9.61 3.32 -16.54
CA ASP A 102 8.84 4.14 -15.60
C ASP A 102 9.78 4.77 -14.53
N THR A 103 9.35 5.91 -13.99
CA THR A 103 10.07 6.68 -12.97
C THR A 103 9.54 6.46 -11.55
N LEU A 104 8.64 5.48 -11.36
CA LEU A 104 8.12 5.10 -10.04
C LEU A 104 9.24 4.79 -9.04
N GLN A 105 9.10 5.30 -7.83
CA GLN A 105 10.07 5.12 -6.74
C GLN A 105 9.44 4.36 -5.58
N LEU A 106 10.10 3.28 -5.15
CA LEU A 106 9.73 2.51 -3.98
C LEU A 106 10.48 3.02 -2.74
N HIS A 107 9.72 3.30 -1.67
CA HIS A 107 10.23 3.79 -0.39
C HIS A 107 9.85 2.82 0.73
N PHE A 108 10.78 2.54 1.62
CA PHE A 108 10.57 1.71 2.82
C PHE A 108 10.61 2.59 4.09
N GLU A 109 9.97 2.14 5.17
CA GLU A 109 10.06 2.74 6.50
C GLU A 109 10.62 1.78 7.54
#